data_AF-S8EJA8-F1
#
_entry.id   AF-S8EJA8-F1
#
_cell.length_a   1.000
_cell.length_b   1.000
_cell.length_c   1.000
_cell.angle_alpha   90.00
_cell.angle_beta   90.00
_cell.angle_gamma   90.00
#
_symmetry.space_group_name_H-M   'P 1'
#
loop_
_entity.id
_entity.type
_entity.pdbx_description
1 polymer ?
#
loop_
_entity_poly.entity_id
_entity_poly.type
_entity_poly.pdbx_seq_one_letter_code
_entity_poly.pdbx_strand_id
1 'polypeptide(L)'
;EDLNPIFGRVLARPSALMAESVPFILHAYGLADDELRVVVSDFRSNTFQGIMSRNQLENLRDDIGISGSWSDFVDYITTSLRSDVELVIEGVTYGRVIAQKAKGLPKVCLHLNRLVGADGSEANANVAMKLYEEFNKL
;
A
#
# COMPACT_ATOMS: atom_id res chain seq x y z
N GLU A 1 17.66 -0.93 -3.95
CA GLU A 1 17.06 -0.38 -5.19
C GLU A 1 15.89 0.46 -4.75
N ASP A 2 15.87 1.75 -5.08
CA ASP A 2 14.84 2.63 -4.51
C ASP A 2 13.50 2.41 -5.21
N LEU A 3 12.49 2.02 -4.43
CA LEU A 3 11.11 1.91 -4.88
C LEU A 3 10.57 3.31 -5.17
N ASN A 4 10.54 3.67 -6.45
CA ASN A 4 9.89 4.90 -6.93
C ASN A 4 8.47 5.01 -6.36
N PRO A 5 8.03 6.22 -5.95
CA PRO A 5 6.72 6.38 -5.37
C PRO A 5 5.62 5.92 -6.34
N ILE A 6 4.64 5.23 -5.77
CA ILE A 6 3.48 4.67 -6.45
C ILE A 6 2.25 5.36 -5.88
N PHE A 7 1.50 6.02 -6.74
CA PHE A 7 0.15 6.48 -6.43
C PHE A 7 -0.87 5.60 -7.14
N GLY A 8 -1.93 5.24 -6.44
CA GLY A 8 -3.00 4.41 -6.98
C GLY A 8 -4.35 4.73 -6.36
N ARG A 9 -5.44 4.42 -7.08
CA ARG A 9 -6.79 4.44 -6.52
C ARG A 9 -7.10 3.05 -5.97
N VAL A 10 -7.63 3.00 -4.75
CA VAL A 10 -8.02 1.76 -4.09
C VAL A 10 -9.50 1.79 -3.79
N LEU A 11 -10.17 0.68 -4.07
CA LEU A 11 -11.56 0.46 -3.65
C LEU A 11 -11.56 -0.36 -2.38
N ALA A 12 -12.16 0.19 -1.32
CA ALA A 12 -12.44 -0.60 -0.14
C ALA A 12 -13.57 -1.58 -0.44
N ARG A 13 -13.35 -2.86 -0.10
CA ARG A 13 -14.44 -3.83 -0.03
C ARG A 13 -15.36 -3.42 1.13
N PRO A 14 -16.69 -3.39 0.93
CA PRO A 14 -17.62 -3.13 2.01
C PRO A 14 -17.39 -4.14 3.15
N SER A 15 -17.08 -3.63 4.34
CA SER A 15 -17.22 -4.39 5.59
C SER A 15 -18.55 -4.00 6.24
N ALA A 16 -18.99 -4.74 7.26
CA ALA A 16 -20.22 -4.40 8.00
C ALA A 16 -20.23 -2.96 8.59
N LEU A 17 -19.08 -2.28 8.60
CA LEU A 17 -18.90 -0.91 9.09
C LEU A 17 -18.94 0.17 8.00
N MET A 18 -18.98 -0.19 6.70
CA MET A 18 -19.01 0.76 5.59
C MET A 18 -20.09 0.41 4.57
N ALA A 19 -21.12 1.26 4.50
CA ALA A 19 -22.30 1.08 3.65
C ALA A 19 -22.03 1.32 2.15
N GLU A 20 -20.94 2.03 1.80
CA GLU A 20 -20.58 2.36 0.41
C GLU A 20 -19.07 2.16 0.16
N SER A 21 -18.70 1.85 -1.09
CA SER A 21 -17.29 1.78 -1.50
C SER A 21 -16.71 3.19 -1.59
N VAL A 22 -16.07 3.62 -0.51
CA VAL A 22 -15.35 4.91 -0.46
C VAL A 22 -14.03 4.75 -1.22
N PRO A 23 -13.70 5.67 -2.15
CA PRO A 23 -12.41 5.64 -2.82
C PRO A 23 -11.30 6.04 -1.85
N PHE A 24 -10.22 5.27 -1.86
CA PHE A 24 -8.99 5.58 -1.14
C PHE A 24 -7.88 5.91 -2.13
N ILE A 25 -6.93 6.72 -1.70
CA ILE A 25 -5.66 6.92 -2.38
C ILE A 25 -4.62 6.02 -1.70
N LEU A 26 -3.91 5.23 -2.48
CA LEU A 26 -2.72 4.51 -2.08
C LEU A 26 -1.49 5.31 -2.46
N HIS A 27 -0.55 5.36 -1.51
CA HIS A 27 0.80 5.86 -1.70
C HIS A 27 1.77 4.82 -1.15
N ALA A 28 2.58 4.22 -2.02
CA ALA A 28 3.61 3.25 -1.64
C ALA A 28 4.98 3.73 -2.11
N TYR A 29 5.99 3.65 -1.25
CA TYR A 29 7.33 4.14 -1.56
C TYR A 29 8.39 3.43 -0.72
N GLY A 30 9.61 3.37 -1.25
CA GLY A 30 10.77 2.86 -0.53
C GLY A 30 11.28 3.85 0.52
N LEU A 31 11.81 3.33 1.61
CA LEU A 31 12.60 4.08 2.58
C LEU A 31 14.07 3.64 2.50
N ALA A 32 14.92 4.24 3.35
CA ALA A 32 16.26 3.72 3.60
C ALA A 32 16.19 2.24 4.03
N ASP A 33 17.25 1.47 3.75
CA ASP A 33 17.38 0.05 4.12
C ASP A 33 16.38 -0.91 3.44
N ASP A 34 15.93 -0.57 2.23
CA ASP A 34 14.98 -1.36 1.43
C ASP A 34 13.65 -1.67 2.16
N GLU A 35 13.21 -0.78 3.06
CA GLU A 35 11.86 -0.88 3.63
C GLU A 35 10.81 -0.35 2.66
N LEU A 36 9.62 -0.95 2.68
CA LEU A 36 8.46 -0.48 1.93
C LEU A 36 7.46 0.15 2.90
N ARG A 37 7.11 1.42 2.68
CA ARG A 37 5.97 2.04 3.33
C ARG A 37 4.78 2.09 2.40
N VAL A 38 3.61 1.71 2.91
CA VAL A 38 2.32 1.81 2.23
C VAL A 38 1.36 2.60 3.09
N VAL A 39 0.79 3.67 2.54
CA VAL A 39 -0.26 4.48 3.14
C VAL A 39 -1.51 4.41 2.26
N VAL A 40 -2.66 4.18 2.87
CA VAL A 40 -3.96 4.18 2.20
C VAL A 40 -4.89 5.13 2.94
N SER A 41 -5.44 6.14 2.26
CA SER A 41 -6.24 7.17 2.91
C SER A 41 -7.46 7.60 2.11
N ASP A 42 -8.57 7.82 2.80
CA ASP A 42 -9.76 8.49 2.27
C ASP A 42 -9.72 10.01 2.45
N PHE A 43 -8.63 10.55 3.02
CA PHE A 43 -8.44 11.96 3.38
C PHE A 43 -9.54 12.53 4.29
N ARG A 44 -10.26 11.66 5.01
CA ARG A 44 -11.35 12.02 5.91
C ARG A 44 -11.08 11.43 7.29
N SER A 45 -11.51 10.20 7.51
CA SER A 45 -11.50 9.54 8.82
C SER A 45 -10.72 8.22 8.81
N ASN A 46 -10.29 7.74 7.65
CA ASN A 46 -9.63 6.47 7.52
C ASN A 46 -8.31 6.63 6.81
N THR A 47 -7.24 6.54 7.58
CA THR A 47 -5.87 6.46 7.10
C THR A 47 -5.24 5.22 7.68
N PHE A 48 -4.68 4.37 6.83
CA PHE A 48 -4.01 3.13 7.20
C PHE A 48 -2.56 3.18 6.74
N GLN A 49 -1.66 2.62 7.53
CA GLN A 49 -0.23 2.56 7.21
C GLN A 49 0.36 1.19 7.56
N GLY A 50 1.19 0.68 6.66
CA GLY A 50 2.10 -0.44 6.89
C GLY A 50 3.52 -0.02 6.56
N ILE A 51 4.47 -0.52 7.36
CA ILE A 51 5.90 -0.42 7.10
C ILE A 51 6.42 -1.86 7.12
N MET A 52 7.01 -2.30 6.02
CA MET A 52 7.57 -3.63 5.86
C MET A 52 9.08 -3.51 5.75
N SER A 53 9.80 -4.11 6.69
CA SER A 53 11.26 -4.22 6.62
C SER A 53 11.69 -5.16 5.51
N ARG A 54 12.97 -5.08 5.09
CA ARG A 54 13.55 -6.02 4.13
C ARG A 54 13.30 -7.48 4.50
N ASN A 55 13.48 -7.87 5.75
CA ASN A 55 13.24 -9.25 6.20
C ASN A 55 11.77 -9.66 6.06
N GLN A 56 10.82 -8.76 6.34
CA GLN A 56 9.39 -9.04 6.15
C GLN A 56 9.03 -9.19 4.67
N LEU A 57 9.67 -8.40 3.81
CA LEU A 57 9.51 -8.48 2.36
C LEU A 57 10.15 -9.76 1.79
N GLU A 58 11.30 -10.20 2.31
CA GLU A 58 11.92 -11.49 1.94
C GLU A 58 11.04 -12.67 2.36
N ASN A 59 10.51 -12.66 3.59
CA ASN A 59 9.54 -13.67 4.03
C ASN A 59 8.30 -13.68 3.13
N LEU A 60 7.78 -12.49 2.79
CA LEU A 60 6.64 -12.37 1.89
C LEU A 60 6.96 -12.96 0.51
N ARG A 61 8.15 -12.72 -0.06
CA ARG A 61 8.60 -13.30 -1.33
C ARG A 61 8.55 -14.81 -1.29
N ASP A 62 9.08 -15.38 -0.22
CA ASP A 62 9.17 -16.83 -0.03
C ASP A 62 7.76 -17.43 0.16
N ASP A 63 6.88 -16.76 0.90
CA ASP A 63 5.49 -17.19 1.12
C ASP A 63 4.66 -17.18 -0.18
N ILE A 64 4.82 -16.16 -1.03
CA ILE A 64 4.09 -16.09 -2.31
C ILE A 64 4.75 -16.94 -3.42
N GLY A 65 5.96 -17.44 -3.18
CA GLY A 65 6.69 -18.31 -4.10
C GLY A 65 7.21 -17.62 -5.36
N ILE A 66 7.54 -16.34 -5.30
CA ILE A 66 8.19 -15.63 -6.42
C ILE A 66 9.67 -15.95 -6.42
N SER A 67 10.13 -16.67 -7.44
CA SER A 67 11.54 -16.97 -7.66
C SER A 67 12.25 -15.86 -8.43
N GLY A 68 13.58 -15.85 -8.38
CA GLY A 68 14.42 -14.87 -9.08
C GLY A 68 15.26 -14.03 -8.12
N SER A 69 15.76 -12.92 -8.64
CA SER A 69 16.54 -11.95 -7.88
C SER A 69 15.66 -11.12 -6.94
N TRP A 70 16.29 -10.36 -6.05
CA TRP A 70 15.58 -9.35 -5.25
C TRP A 70 14.89 -8.31 -6.14
N SER A 71 15.56 -7.85 -7.20
CA SER A 71 15.02 -6.89 -8.16
C SER A 71 13.77 -7.42 -8.87
N ASP A 72 13.73 -8.71 -9.22
CA ASP A 72 12.54 -9.34 -9.83
C ASP A 72 11.34 -9.29 -8.87
N PHE A 73 11.58 -9.48 -7.58
CA PHE A 73 10.54 -9.38 -6.56
C PHE A 73 10.09 -7.94 -6.30
N VAL A 74 11.03 -6.99 -6.28
CA VAL A 74 10.73 -5.55 -6.16
C VAL A 74 9.89 -5.07 -7.36
N ASP A 75 10.23 -5.50 -8.58
CA ASP A 75 9.41 -5.26 -9.79
C ASP A 75 8.02 -5.90 -9.66
N TYR A 76 7.96 -7.12 -9.13
CA TYR A 76 6.70 -7.84 -8.92
C TYR A 76 5.76 -7.08 -7.99
N ILE A 77 6.26 -6.63 -6.83
CA ILE A 77 5.47 -5.83 -5.88
C ILE A 77 5.07 -4.50 -6.52
N THR A 78 6.00 -3.80 -7.15
CA THR A 78 5.75 -2.51 -7.79
C THR A 78 4.65 -2.62 -8.83
N THR A 79 4.74 -3.61 -9.72
CA THR A 79 3.73 -3.83 -10.75
C THR A 79 2.38 -4.24 -10.13
N SER A 80 2.39 -5.07 -9.08
CA SER A 80 1.17 -5.44 -8.37
C SER A 80 0.46 -4.22 -7.78
N LEU A 81 1.19 -3.32 -7.12
CA LEU A 81 0.64 -2.11 -6.50
C LEU A 81 0.19 -1.04 -7.51
N ARG A 82 0.66 -1.12 -8.77
CA ARG A 82 0.20 -0.27 -9.89
C ARG A 82 -1.02 -0.83 -10.63
N SER A 83 -1.39 -2.07 -10.35
CA SER A 83 -2.54 -2.75 -10.94
C SER A 83 -3.82 -2.45 -10.15
N ASP A 84 -4.82 -3.33 -10.24
CA ASP A 84 -6.02 -3.27 -9.42
C ASP A 84 -5.69 -3.64 -7.96
N VAL A 85 -5.79 -2.66 -7.08
CA VAL A 85 -5.55 -2.81 -5.64
C VAL A 85 -6.87 -2.75 -4.87
N GLU A 86 -7.06 -3.68 -3.94
CA GLU A 86 -8.19 -3.74 -3.04
C GLU A 86 -7.75 -3.44 -1.60
N LEU A 87 -8.58 -2.68 -0.86
CA LEU A 87 -8.44 -2.53 0.58
C LEU A 87 -9.50 -3.38 1.27
N VAL A 88 -9.07 -4.24 2.19
CA VAL A 88 -9.95 -4.97 3.12
C VAL A 88 -9.78 -4.34 4.49
N ILE A 89 -10.86 -3.77 5.04
CA ILE A 89 -10.86 -3.19 6.38
C ILE A 89 -11.31 -4.26 7.38
N GLU A 90 -10.47 -4.51 8.38
CA GLU A 90 -10.62 -5.58 9.36
C GLU A 90 -10.91 -4.96 10.73
N GLY A 91 -12.19 -4.71 10.98
CA GLY A 91 -12.63 -4.03 12.20
C GLY A 91 -12.31 -2.53 12.17
N VAL A 92 -11.91 -1.99 13.32
CA VAL A 92 -11.70 -0.54 13.51
C VAL A 92 -10.22 -0.14 13.40
N THR A 93 -9.30 -1.08 13.59
CA THR A 93 -7.87 -0.80 13.82
C THR A 93 -6.97 -1.32 12.72
N TYR A 94 -7.44 -2.27 11.91
CA TYR A 94 -6.60 -2.96 10.92
C TYR A 94 -7.20 -2.88 9.53
N GLY A 95 -6.33 -2.96 8.55
CA GLY A 95 -6.69 -3.18 7.16
C GLY A 95 -5.59 -3.94 6.45
N ARG A 96 -5.88 -4.42 5.25
CA ARG A 96 -4.87 -5.01 4.39
C ARG A 96 -5.08 -4.63 2.94
N VAL A 97 -3.97 -4.33 2.28
CA VAL A 97 -3.92 -4.11 0.85
C VAL A 97 -3.69 -5.44 0.16
N ILE A 98 -4.53 -5.75 -0.81
CA ILE A 98 -4.41 -6.93 -1.65
C ILE A 98 -4.18 -6.45 -3.08
N ALA A 99 -3.09 -6.88 -3.67
CA ALA A 99 -2.67 -6.47 -5.01
C ALA A 99 -2.21 -7.69 -5.82
N GLN A 100 -2.33 -7.61 -7.15
CA GLN A 100 -1.94 -8.71 -8.03
C GLN A 100 -1.41 -8.15 -9.35
N LYS A 101 -0.18 -8.56 -9.73
CA LYS A 101 0.45 -8.15 -11.00
C LYS A 101 -0.39 -8.51 -12.22
N ALA A 102 -0.93 -9.72 -12.26
CA ALA A 102 -1.86 -10.18 -13.30
C ALA A 102 -2.70 -11.37 -12.83
N LYS A 103 -3.86 -11.58 -13.45
CA LYS A 103 -4.75 -12.70 -13.14
C LYS A 103 -4.00 -14.03 -13.28
N GLY A 104 -4.04 -14.85 -12.24
CA GLY A 104 -3.37 -16.16 -12.18
C GLY A 104 -2.00 -16.14 -11.51
N LEU A 105 -1.43 -14.96 -11.22
CA LEU A 105 -0.18 -14.83 -10.45
C LEU A 105 -0.45 -14.71 -8.93
N PRO A 106 0.54 -14.98 -8.06
CA PRO A 106 0.37 -14.87 -6.61
C PRO A 106 -0.10 -13.47 -6.16
N LYS A 107 -0.97 -13.39 -5.16
CA LYS A 107 -1.41 -12.11 -4.61
C LYS A 107 -0.41 -11.60 -3.58
N VAL A 108 -0.14 -10.30 -3.60
CA VAL A 108 0.59 -9.58 -2.56
C VAL A 108 -0.41 -9.12 -1.51
N CYS A 109 -0.18 -9.46 -0.24
CA CYS A 109 -1.03 -9.04 0.88
C CYS A 109 -0.19 -8.28 1.90
N LEU A 110 -0.52 -7.01 2.13
CA LEU A 110 0.23 -6.10 2.99
C LEU A 110 -0.66 -5.65 4.14
N HIS A 111 -0.25 -5.95 5.38
CA HIS A 111 -1.00 -5.56 6.59
C HIS A 111 -0.74 -4.12 6.97
N LEU A 112 -1.82 -3.41 7.34
CA LEU A 112 -1.81 -1.99 7.68
C LEU A 112 -2.51 -1.78 9.02
N ASN A 113 -2.03 -0.80 9.79
CA ASN A 113 -2.66 -0.30 10.99
C ASN A 113 -3.38 1.01 10.70
N ARG A 114 -4.56 1.21 11.26
CA ARG A 114 -5.26 2.49 11.19
C ARG A 114 -4.53 3.52 12.04
N LEU A 115 -4.22 4.66 11.45
CA LEU A 115 -3.66 5.81 12.13
C LEU A 115 -4.80 6.67 12.70
N VAL A 116 -4.57 7.26 13.88
CA VAL A 116 -5.56 8.08 14.59
C VAL A 116 -4.95 9.40 15.03
N GLY A 117 -5.78 10.44 15.17
CA GLY A 117 -5.34 11.73 15.68
C GLY A 117 -4.25 12.40 14.82
N ALA A 118 -3.16 12.79 15.47
CA ALA A 118 -2.04 13.49 14.83
C ALA A 118 -1.36 12.63 13.76
N ASP A 119 -1.12 11.34 14.03
CA ASP A 119 -0.43 10.43 13.11
C ASP A 119 -1.17 10.30 11.77
N GLY A 120 -2.50 10.19 11.81
CA GLY A 120 -3.33 10.13 10.60
C GLY A 120 -3.32 11.45 9.82
N SER A 121 -3.33 12.58 10.54
CA SER A 121 -3.28 13.91 9.94
C SER A 121 -1.94 14.18 9.27
N GLU A 122 -0.84 13.78 9.91
CA GLU A 122 0.51 13.90 9.38
C GLU A 122 0.71 13.00 8.15
N ALA A 123 0.25 11.75 8.21
CA ALA A 123 0.28 10.86 7.04
C ALA A 123 -0.49 11.45 5.86
N ASN A 124 -1.66 12.06 6.08
CA ASN A 124 -2.41 12.74 5.03
C ASN A 124 -1.68 13.94 4.45
N ALA A 125 -1.07 14.78 5.30
CA ALA A 125 -0.27 15.91 4.85
C ALA A 125 0.91 15.46 3.97
N ASN A 126 1.58 14.38 4.38
CA ASN A 126 2.68 13.78 3.62
C ASN A 126 2.21 13.22 2.26
N VAL A 127 1.09 12.49 2.22
CA VAL A 127 0.52 11.99 0.95
C VAL A 127 0.13 13.15 0.03
N ALA A 128 -0.52 14.20 0.56
CA ALA A 128 -0.90 15.37 -0.23
C ALA A 128 0.32 16.11 -0.80
N MET A 129 1.37 16.30 0.00
CA MET A 129 2.61 16.94 -0.45
C MET A 129 3.30 16.12 -1.54
N LYS A 130 3.42 14.79 -1.34
CA LYS A 130 4.04 13.90 -2.32
C LYS A 130 3.24 13.84 -3.62
N LEU A 131 1.91 13.87 -3.54
CA LEU A 131 1.05 13.93 -4.72
C LEU A 131 1.27 15.24 -5.51
N TYR A 132 1.38 16.37 -4.82
CA TYR A 132 1.69 17.66 -5.44
C TYR A 132 3.09 17.66 -6.09
N GLU A 133 4.10 17.11 -5.42
CA GLU A 133 5.45 16.96 -5.99
C GLU A 133 5.44 16.09 -7.26
N GLU A 134 4.76 14.95 -7.24
CA GLU A 134 4.66 14.08 -8.43
C GLU A 134 3.87 14.74 -9.56
N PHE A 135 2.77 15.44 -9.26
CA PHE A 135 2.00 16.16 -10.28
C PHE A 135 2.83 17.23 -10.99
N ASN A 136 3.72 17.93 -10.29
CA ASN A 136 4.57 18.97 -10.87
C ASN A 136 5.81 18.42 -11.61
N LYS A 137 6.08 17.12 -11.52
CA LYS A 137 7.12 16.47 -12.34
C LYS A 137 6.60 16.06 -13.73
N LEU A 138 5.28 16.00 -13.91
CA LEU A 138 4.60 15.73 -15.17
C LEU A 138 4.57 16.97 -16.07
#